data_AF-A0A3D0ES31-F1
#
_entry.id   AF-A0A3D0ES31-F1
#
_cell.length_a   1.000
_cell.length_b   1.000
_cell.length_c   1.000
_cell.angle_alpha   90.00
_cell.angle_beta   90.00
_cell.angle_gamma   90.00
#
_symmetry.space_group_name_H-M   'P 1'
#
loop_
_entity.id
_entity.type
_entity.pdbx_description
1 polymer ?
#
loop_
_entity_poly.entity_id
_entity_poly.type
_entity_poly.pdbx_seq_one_letter_code
_entity_poly.pdbx_strand_id
1 'polypeptide(L)'
;MCLVLFALGMHPRYPLIVASNRDEYHNRPAAPIHRWKDYPNIIAGRDLEQSGTWMGVTESGRWAIVTNFREQKTTSNRKESRGNLTKNFLTSDQSPQAFASSIGEMTESYNGFNLLVGDSSSIYYVTNRQAEGMPQTQSIEKPGVYGLSNHLLDTNWPKVTSGKKSFATLIKNNEVIPFDEVVTLMSNTTQ
;
A
#
# COMPACT_ATOMS: atom_id res chain seq x y z
N MET A 1 1.29 13.05 5.33
CA MET A 1 0.67 11.74 5.59
C MET A 1 0.50 10.99 4.28
N CYS A 2 0.97 9.74 4.23
CA CYS A 2 0.81 8.86 3.06
C CYS A 2 -0.67 8.64 2.75
N LEU A 3 -0.96 8.40 1.47
CA LEU A 3 -2.28 8.06 0.97
C LEU A 3 -2.11 6.98 -0.10
N VAL A 4 -2.97 5.98 -0.05
CA VAL A 4 -3.16 4.95 -1.05
C VAL A 4 -4.64 5.00 -1.40
N LEU A 5 -4.95 5.12 -2.68
CA LEU A 5 -6.28 4.98 -3.24
C LEU A 5 -6.21 3.79 -4.19
N PHE A 6 -7.14 2.85 -4.07
CA PHE A 6 -7.22 1.76 -5.02
C PHE A 6 -8.66 1.43 -5.38
N ALA A 7 -8.85 0.98 -6.60
CA ALA A 7 -10.15 0.67 -7.17
C ALA A 7 -10.11 -0.75 -7.72
N LEU A 8 -10.97 -1.61 -7.16
CA LEU A 8 -11.09 -3.02 -7.51
C LEU A 8 -12.39 -3.23 -8.28
N GLY A 9 -12.32 -3.77 -9.50
CA GLY A 9 -13.51 -4.06 -10.30
C GLY A 9 -14.34 -2.84 -10.68
N MET A 10 -13.73 -1.64 -10.67
CA MET A 10 -14.42 -0.37 -10.95
C MET A 10 -14.20 0.17 -12.36
N HIS A 11 -13.41 -0.52 -13.19
CA HIS A 11 -13.06 -0.08 -14.54
C HIS A 11 -13.10 -1.25 -15.53
N PRO A 12 -13.67 -1.07 -16.74
CA PRO A 12 -13.82 -2.17 -17.71
C PRO A 12 -12.50 -2.73 -18.24
N ARG A 13 -11.42 -1.92 -18.27
CA ARG A 13 -10.10 -2.34 -18.78
C ARG A 13 -9.07 -2.65 -17.69
N TYR A 14 -9.25 -2.12 -16.48
CA TYR A 14 -8.26 -2.20 -15.42
C TYR A 14 -8.92 -2.88 -14.22
N PRO A 15 -8.67 -4.18 -13.99
CA PRO A 15 -9.30 -4.91 -12.89
C PRO A 15 -8.90 -4.33 -11.53
N LEU A 16 -7.71 -3.74 -11.45
CA LEU A 16 -7.18 -3.02 -10.31
C LEU A 16 -6.47 -1.75 -10.78
N ILE A 17 -6.74 -0.63 -10.12
CA ILE A 17 -5.98 0.61 -10.25
C ILE A 17 -5.50 1.00 -8.85
N VAL A 18 -4.20 1.28 -8.69
CA VAL A 18 -3.62 1.71 -7.41
C VAL A 18 -2.82 2.98 -7.60
N ALA A 19 -3.10 3.98 -6.79
CA ALA A 19 -2.36 5.24 -6.72
C ALA A 19 -1.89 5.46 -5.28
N SER A 20 -0.60 5.72 -5.08
CA SER A 20 -0.04 5.98 -3.76
C SER A 20 0.95 7.14 -3.79
N ASN A 21 0.89 7.98 -2.75
CA ASN A 21 1.97 8.87 -2.41
C ASN A 21 2.67 8.39 -1.14
N ARG A 22 3.98 8.63 -1.08
CA ARG A 22 4.79 8.43 0.11
C ARG A 22 5.16 9.79 0.67
N ASP A 23 4.76 10.02 1.91
CA ASP A 23 5.22 11.17 2.67
C ASP A 23 6.17 10.69 3.76
N GLU A 24 7.43 11.09 3.65
CA GLU A 24 8.54 10.66 4.48
C GLU A 24 9.52 11.82 4.69
N TYR A 25 10.36 11.71 5.73
CA TYR A 25 11.47 12.65 5.94
C TYR A 25 12.34 12.82 4.69
N HIS A 26 12.57 14.08 4.31
CA HIS A 26 13.40 14.46 3.17
C HIS A 26 14.84 13.94 3.23
N ASN A 27 15.36 13.72 4.45
CA ASN A 27 16.73 13.22 4.66
C ASN A 27 16.86 11.70 4.52
N ARG A 28 15.77 10.95 4.34
CA ARG A 28 15.81 9.49 4.15
C ARG A 28 16.08 9.17 2.68
N PRO A 29 17.29 8.74 2.29
CA PRO A 29 17.64 8.48 0.91
C PRO A 29 16.83 7.31 0.33
N ALA A 30 16.36 7.49 -0.91
CA ALA A 30 15.66 6.47 -1.66
C ALA A 30 16.04 6.52 -3.14
N ALA A 31 16.17 5.34 -3.77
CA ALA A 31 16.30 5.23 -5.20
C ALA A 31 14.92 5.37 -5.88
N PRO A 32 14.86 6.01 -7.06
CA PRO A 32 13.63 6.10 -7.85
C PRO A 32 13.14 4.72 -8.29
N ILE A 33 11.95 4.67 -8.87
CA ILE A 33 11.41 3.42 -9.44
C ILE A 33 12.36 2.87 -10.51
N HIS A 34 12.76 1.62 -10.37
CA HIS A 34 13.61 0.91 -11.31
C HIS A 34 13.43 -0.60 -11.17
N ARG A 35 13.95 -1.36 -12.14
CA ARG A 35 14.13 -2.81 -11.98
C ARG A 35 15.30 -3.07 -11.02
N TRP A 36 15.06 -3.83 -9.97
CA TRP A 36 16.09 -4.14 -8.98
C TRP A 36 17.15 -5.07 -9.57
N LYS A 37 18.42 -4.88 -9.18
CA LYS A 37 19.53 -5.70 -9.71
C LYS A 37 19.58 -7.10 -9.09
N ASP A 38 19.29 -7.18 -7.79
CA ASP A 38 19.27 -8.43 -7.00
C ASP A 38 17.99 -9.24 -7.21
N TYR A 39 16.88 -8.58 -7.59
CA TYR A 39 15.61 -9.21 -7.93
C TYR A 39 15.01 -8.58 -9.22
N PRO A 40 15.49 -8.99 -10.42
CA PRO A 40 15.15 -8.34 -11.69
C PRO A 40 13.66 -8.34 -12.06
N ASN A 41 12.89 -9.27 -11.48
CA ASN A 41 11.45 -9.34 -11.63
C ASN A 41 10.69 -8.24 -10.87
N ILE A 42 11.35 -7.50 -9.96
CA ILE A 42 10.74 -6.45 -9.14
C ILE A 42 10.96 -5.07 -9.76
N ILE A 43 9.88 -4.31 -9.89
CA ILE A 43 9.87 -2.90 -10.28
C ILE A 43 9.36 -2.10 -9.09
N ALA A 44 10.26 -1.35 -8.44
CA ALA A 44 9.94 -0.59 -7.23
C ALA A 44 10.96 0.53 -6.98
N GLY A 45 10.56 1.56 -6.22
CA GLY A 45 11.52 2.41 -5.52
C GLY A 45 12.22 1.62 -4.42
N ARG A 46 13.41 2.04 -3.97
CA ARG A 46 14.16 1.32 -2.93
C ARG A 46 14.62 2.27 -1.84
N ASP A 47 14.37 1.91 -0.60
CA ASP A 47 14.94 2.57 0.56
C ASP A 47 16.45 2.27 0.62
N LEU A 48 17.29 3.30 0.63
CA LEU A 48 18.75 3.13 0.62
C LEU A 48 19.35 2.98 2.03
N GLU A 49 18.59 3.25 3.09
CA GLU A 49 19.03 3.01 4.46
C GLU A 49 18.72 1.57 4.90
N GLN A 50 17.50 1.11 4.60
CA GLN A 50 17.00 -0.17 5.11
C GLN A 50 16.82 -1.23 4.03
N SER A 51 17.13 -0.90 2.76
CA SER A 51 17.07 -1.83 1.62
C SER A 51 15.70 -2.47 1.34
N GLY A 52 14.62 -1.90 1.89
CA GLY A 52 13.23 -2.31 1.66
C GLY A 52 12.51 -1.43 0.63
N THR A 53 11.18 -1.52 0.58
CA THR A 53 10.36 -0.66 -0.28
C THR A 53 8.98 -0.37 0.30
N TRP A 54 8.39 0.76 -0.09
CA TRP A 54 7.04 1.16 0.31
C TRP A 54 5.96 0.67 -0.64
N MET A 55 6.31 0.48 -1.91
CA MET A 55 5.42 0.01 -2.97
C MET A 55 6.24 -0.62 -4.08
N GLY A 56 5.75 -1.75 -4.60
CA GLY A 56 6.37 -2.41 -5.74
C GLY A 56 5.44 -3.40 -6.41
N VAL A 57 5.83 -3.78 -7.62
CA VAL A 57 5.16 -4.82 -8.41
C VAL A 57 6.20 -5.81 -8.95
N THR A 58 5.75 -7.01 -9.28
CA THR A 58 6.53 -7.99 -10.05
C THR A 58 6.03 -8.11 -11.47
N GLU A 59 6.86 -8.61 -12.38
CA GLU A 59 6.44 -8.94 -13.76
C GLU A 59 5.36 -10.04 -13.82
N SER A 60 5.24 -10.85 -12.76
CA SER A 60 4.15 -11.83 -12.59
C SER A 60 2.82 -11.22 -12.10
N GLY A 61 2.77 -9.91 -11.85
CA GLY A 61 1.57 -9.22 -11.41
C GLY A 61 1.34 -9.24 -9.89
N ARG A 62 2.32 -9.69 -9.09
CA ARG A 62 2.28 -9.51 -7.62
C ARG A 62 2.56 -8.06 -7.29
N TRP A 63 1.94 -7.56 -6.24
CA TRP A 63 2.15 -6.18 -5.80
C TRP A 63 1.97 -6.08 -4.29
N ALA A 64 2.67 -5.12 -3.70
CA ALA A 64 2.51 -4.81 -2.28
C ALA A 64 2.72 -3.34 -2.00
N ILE A 65 2.04 -2.85 -0.96
CA ILE A 65 2.14 -1.47 -0.47
C ILE A 65 2.08 -1.49 1.05
N VAL A 66 2.96 -0.74 1.69
CA VAL A 66 2.94 -0.54 3.15
C VAL A 66 2.75 0.94 3.49
N THR A 67 1.90 1.23 4.47
CA THR A 67 1.80 2.55 5.10
C THR A 67 2.13 2.47 6.58
N ASN A 68 2.67 3.55 7.13
CA ASN A 68 2.88 3.68 8.57
C ASN A 68 1.51 3.86 9.25
N PHE A 69 1.31 3.27 10.44
CA PHE A 69 0.18 3.61 11.30
C PHE A 69 0.57 4.78 12.23
N ARG A 70 -0.29 5.79 12.34
CA ARG A 70 -0.06 6.98 13.18
C ARG A 70 -0.40 6.66 14.63
N GLU A 71 0.58 6.77 15.51
CA GLU A 71 0.46 6.51 16.94
C GLU A 71 0.68 7.80 17.74
N GLN A 72 -0.03 8.00 18.85
CA GLN A 72 0.10 9.22 19.68
C GLN A 72 1.38 9.23 20.53
N LYS A 73 1.92 8.05 20.86
CA LYS A 73 3.18 7.88 21.60
C LYS A 73 4.02 6.86 20.85
N THR A 74 5.10 7.31 20.22
CA THR A 74 6.07 6.42 19.57
C THR A 74 7.22 6.14 20.52
N THR A 75 7.20 4.99 21.18
CA THR A 75 8.45 4.35 21.57
C THR A 75 8.95 3.61 20.33
N SER A 76 9.82 4.26 19.55
CA SER A 76 10.46 3.65 18.37
C SER A 76 11.44 2.54 18.81
N ASN A 77 10.88 1.43 19.28
CA ASN A 77 11.62 0.37 19.96
C ASN A 77 11.65 -0.93 19.16
N ARG A 78 10.96 -0.98 18.02
CA ARG A 78 10.87 -2.17 17.17
C ARG A 78 11.99 -2.15 16.13
N LYS A 79 12.62 -3.31 15.92
CA LYS A 79 13.89 -3.45 15.21
C LYS A 79 13.75 -3.47 13.68
N GLU A 80 12.61 -3.91 13.17
CA GLU A 80 12.46 -4.16 11.74
C GLU A 80 11.84 -3.00 10.97
N SER A 81 12.38 -2.74 9.77
CA SER A 81 11.81 -1.78 8.84
C SER A 81 10.51 -2.32 8.24
N ARG A 82 9.43 -1.53 8.28
CA ARG A 82 8.15 -1.87 7.62
C ARG A 82 8.30 -2.09 6.11
N GLY A 83 9.29 -1.46 5.48
CA GLY A 83 9.60 -1.69 4.07
C GLY A 83 10.07 -3.12 3.75
N ASN A 84 10.49 -3.88 4.77
CA ASN A 84 10.81 -5.29 4.63
C ASN A 84 9.55 -6.14 4.38
N LEU A 85 8.38 -5.75 4.88
CA LEU A 85 7.12 -6.46 4.61
C LEU A 85 6.83 -6.50 3.11
N THR A 86 6.90 -5.35 2.45
CA THR A 86 6.70 -5.21 1.00
C THR A 86 7.75 -6.00 0.22
N LYS A 87 9.03 -5.83 0.57
CA LYS A 87 10.14 -6.55 -0.08
C LYS A 87 9.94 -8.05 0.04
N ASN A 88 9.72 -8.56 1.25
CA ASN A 88 9.62 -9.98 1.52
C ASN A 88 8.48 -10.63 0.73
N PHE A 89 7.34 -9.95 0.59
CA PHE A 89 6.25 -10.45 -0.27
C PHE A 89 6.68 -10.54 -1.73
N LEU A 90 7.28 -9.46 -2.26
CA LEU A 90 7.68 -9.35 -3.67
C LEU A 90 8.80 -10.34 -4.05
N THR A 91 9.64 -10.74 -3.10
CA THR A 91 10.71 -11.73 -3.29
C THR A 91 10.27 -13.17 -2.95
N SER A 92 9.05 -13.38 -2.46
CA SER A 92 8.54 -14.69 -2.08
C SER A 92 7.63 -15.29 -3.15
N ASP A 93 7.47 -16.62 -3.10
CA ASP A 93 6.52 -17.35 -3.92
C ASP A 93 5.18 -17.65 -3.20
N GLN A 94 5.03 -17.20 -1.95
CA GLN A 94 3.82 -17.45 -1.15
C GLN A 94 2.59 -16.78 -1.78
N SER A 95 1.42 -17.40 -1.77
CA SER A 95 0.18 -16.71 -2.17
C SER A 95 -0.07 -15.49 -1.28
N PRO A 96 -0.81 -14.45 -1.75
CA PRO A 96 -1.18 -13.31 -0.91
C PRO A 96 -1.79 -13.73 0.43
N GLN A 97 -2.67 -14.75 0.42
CA GLN A 97 -3.27 -15.31 1.63
C GLN A 97 -2.23 -15.90 2.59
N ALA A 98 -1.37 -16.79 2.10
CA ALA A 98 -0.39 -17.47 2.92
C ALA A 98 0.62 -16.48 3.52
N PHE A 99 1.06 -15.50 2.73
CA PHE A 99 1.93 -14.44 3.21
C PHE A 99 1.22 -13.60 4.28
N ALA A 100 0.00 -13.13 4.02
CA ALA A 100 -0.76 -12.32 4.96
C ALA A 100 -1.04 -13.02 6.30
N SER A 101 -1.27 -14.34 6.28
CA SER A 101 -1.39 -15.15 7.49
C SER A 101 -0.06 -15.24 8.26
N SER A 102 1.07 -15.42 7.57
CA SER A 102 2.39 -15.53 8.22
C SER A 102 2.85 -14.24 8.93
N ILE A 103 2.39 -13.06 8.45
CA ILE A 103 2.68 -11.80 9.12
C ILE A 103 2.00 -11.71 10.49
N GLY A 104 0.88 -12.43 10.69
CA GLY A 104 0.22 -12.65 11.98
C GLY A 104 1.19 -12.87 13.14
N GLU A 105 2.16 -13.75 12.90
CA GLU A 105 3.09 -14.25 13.91
C GLU A 105 4.24 -13.27 14.20
N MET A 106 4.49 -12.30 13.31
CA MET A 106 5.64 -11.39 13.39
C MET A 106 5.26 -9.93 13.65
N THR A 107 3.99 -9.63 13.92
CA THR A 107 3.47 -8.26 14.05
C THR A 107 4.17 -7.42 15.10
N GLU A 108 4.63 -8.04 16.18
CA GLU A 108 5.35 -7.37 17.25
C GLU A 108 6.76 -6.94 16.86
N SER A 109 7.33 -7.43 15.76
CA SER A 109 8.67 -7.03 15.31
C SER A 109 8.69 -5.66 14.63
N TYR A 110 7.51 -5.11 14.30
CA TYR A 110 7.34 -3.89 13.53
C TYR A 110 6.61 -2.79 14.34
N ASN A 111 6.96 -1.54 14.07
CA ASN A 111 6.13 -0.39 14.47
C ASN A 111 4.75 -0.47 13.78
N GLY A 112 3.78 0.35 14.22
CA GLY A 112 2.44 0.36 13.64
C GLY A 112 2.45 0.44 12.11
N PHE A 113 1.73 -0.46 11.42
CA PHE A 113 1.67 -0.53 9.96
C PHE A 113 0.30 -0.92 9.42
N ASN A 114 0.12 -0.64 8.14
CA ASN A 114 -0.87 -1.25 7.28
C ASN A 114 -0.16 -1.81 6.05
N LEU A 115 -0.52 -3.01 5.62
CA LEU A 115 0.07 -3.71 4.49
C LEU A 115 -1.04 -4.17 3.57
N LEU A 116 -0.91 -3.88 2.28
CA LEU A 116 -1.68 -4.49 1.21
C LEU A 116 -0.74 -5.42 0.44
N VAL A 117 -1.16 -6.65 0.22
CA VAL A 117 -0.49 -7.61 -0.66
C VAL A 117 -1.53 -8.18 -1.63
N GLY A 118 -1.13 -8.37 -2.88
CA GLY A 118 -2.05 -8.95 -3.84
C GLY A 118 -1.37 -9.45 -5.11
N ASP A 119 -2.17 -10.13 -5.90
CA ASP A 119 -1.87 -10.57 -7.26
C ASP A 119 -3.13 -10.45 -8.13
N SER A 120 -3.17 -11.13 -9.27
CA SER A 120 -4.35 -11.16 -10.15
C SER A 120 -5.57 -11.87 -9.56
N SER A 121 -5.38 -12.66 -8.50
CA SER A 121 -6.39 -13.56 -7.95
C SER A 121 -6.98 -13.03 -6.64
N SER A 122 -6.16 -12.41 -5.79
CA SER A 122 -6.60 -12.02 -4.45
C SER A 122 -5.83 -10.82 -3.90
N ILE A 123 -6.49 -10.09 -3.00
CA ILE A 123 -5.92 -8.95 -2.28
C ILE A 123 -6.18 -9.15 -0.79
N TYR A 124 -5.13 -8.96 0.01
CA TYR A 124 -5.22 -9.03 1.47
C TYR A 124 -4.68 -7.75 2.10
N TYR A 125 -5.39 -7.31 3.13
CA TYR A 125 -4.96 -6.24 4.02
C TYR A 125 -4.54 -6.83 5.36
N VAL A 126 -3.40 -6.37 5.89
CA VAL A 126 -2.87 -6.75 7.20
C VAL A 126 -2.51 -5.49 7.98
N THR A 127 -2.84 -5.45 9.27
CA THR A 127 -2.40 -4.38 10.17
C THR A 127 -2.06 -4.94 11.55
N ASN A 128 -1.04 -4.39 12.22
CA ASN A 128 -0.78 -4.71 13.63
C ASN A 128 -1.45 -3.74 14.60
N ARG A 129 -2.40 -2.92 14.13
CA ARG A 129 -3.19 -1.97 14.92
C ARG A 129 -4.66 -2.10 14.54
N GLN A 130 -5.29 -3.18 14.99
CA GLN A 130 -6.71 -3.46 14.73
C GLN A 130 -7.62 -2.74 15.73
N ALA A 131 -8.84 -2.43 15.29
CA ALA A 131 -9.92 -2.12 16.21
C ALA A 131 -10.31 -3.37 16.99
N GLU A 132 -10.87 -3.20 18.19
CA GLU A 132 -11.34 -4.31 19.01
C GLU A 132 -12.35 -5.18 18.22
N GLY A 133 -12.14 -6.50 18.24
CA GLY A 133 -12.98 -7.46 17.52
C GLY A 133 -12.77 -7.53 16.00
N MET A 134 -11.88 -6.73 15.41
CA MET A 134 -11.55 -6.81 13.99
C MET A 134 -10.38 -7.78 13.74
N PRO A 135 -10.41 -8.56 12.65
CA PRO A 135 -9.32 -9.44 12.32
C PRO A 135 -8.09 -8.64 11.91
N GLN A 136 -6.91 -9.17 12.25
CA GLN A 136 -5.63 -8.61 11.86
C GLN A 136 -5.42 -8.62 10.34
N THR A 137 -5.96 -9.66 9.69
CA THR A 137 -5.85 -9.92 8.27
C THR A 137 -7.25 -10.05 7.68
N GLN A 138 -7.51 -9.36 6.57
CA GLN A 138 -8.79 -9.42 5.85
C GLN A 138 -8.57 -9.57 4.34
N SER A 139 -9.39 -10.36 3.67
CA SER A 139 -9.47 -10.37 2.22
C SER A 139 -10.26 -9.16 1.72
N ILE A 140 -9.86 -8.60 0.57
CA ILE A 140 -10.59 -7.53 -0.10
C ILE A 140 -11.21 -8.11 -1.38
N GLU A 141 -12.47 -8.50 -1.26
CA GLU A 141 -13.19 -9.22 -2.32
C GLU A 141 -14.25 -8.36 -3.01
N LYS A 142 -14.78 -7.36 -2.31
CA LYS A 142 -15.88 -6.55 -2.83
C LYS A 142 -15.35 -5.55 -3.85
N PRO A 143 -15.95 -5.44 -5.05
CA PRO A 143 -15.66 -4.34 -5.95
C PRO A 143 -15.92 -3.01 -5.26
N GLY A 144 -15.05 -2.03 -5.48
CA GLY A 144 -15.16 -0.75 -4.81
C GLY A 144 -13.93 0.12 -4.94
N VAL A 145 -14.08 1.36 -4.47
CA VAL A 145 -12.97 2.28 -4.24
C VAL A 145 -12.65 2.28 -2.76
N TYR A 146 -11.37 2.16 -2.46
CA TYR A 146 -10.81 2.04 -1.13
C TYR A 146 -9.76 3.13 -0.90
N GLY A 147 -9.60 3.52 0.36
CA GLY A 147 -8.61 4.50 0.76
C GLY A 147 -7.89 4.07 2.03
N LEU A 148 -6.57 4.15 1.99
CA LEU A 148 -5.70 3.83 3.11
C LEU A 148 -4.73 4.99 3.33
N SER A 149 -4.66 5.50 4.55
CA SER A 149 -3.67 6.51 4.93
C SER A 149 -2.83 5.98 6.08
N ASN A 150 -2.61 6.77 7.12
CA ASN A 150 -1.86 6.37 8.31
C ASN A 150 -2.74 5.81 9.44
N HIS A 151 -3.89 5.25 9.10
CA HIS A 151 -4.79 4.58 10.04
C HIS A 151 -5.39 3.35 9.35
N LEU A 152 -6.39 2.71 9.98
CA LEU A 152 -7.14 1.60 9.41
C LEU A 152 -7.70 1.91 8.01
N LEU A 153 -7.80 0.86 7.18
CA LEU A 153 -8.45 0.92 5.87
C LEU A 153 -9.83 1.57 5.96
N ASP A 154 -10.13 2.48 5.03
CA ASP A 154 -11.39 3.22 4.93
C ASP A 154 -11.78 4.03 6.18
N THR A 155 -10.81 4.40 7.01
CA THR A 155 -11.05 5.37 8.08
C THR A 155 -11.61 6.67 7.49
N ASN A 156 -12.68 7.19 8.11
CA ASN A 156 -13.39 8.41 7.71
C ASN A 156 -12.58 9.69 8.00
N TRP A 157 -11.46 9.88 7.31
CA TRP A 157 -10.69 11.13 7.32
C TRP A 157 -11.04 11.97 6.09
N PRO A 158 -11.16 13.30 6.22
CA PRO A 158 -11.53 14.19 5.10
C PRO A 158 -10.74 13.92 3.81
N LYS A 159 -9.40 13.80 3.93
CA LYS A 159 -8.49 13.45 2.83
C LYS A 159 -8.78 12.09 2.19
N VAL A 160 -9.11 11.08 2.99
CA VAL A 160 -9.45 9.75 2.47
C VAL A 160 -10.79 9.80 1.75
N THR A 161 -11.80 10.38 2.39
CA THR A 161 -13.16 10.47 1.82
C THR A 161 -13.19 11.26 0.52
N SER A 162 -12.57 12.45 0.50
CA SER A 162 -12.55 13.27 -0.71
C SER A 162 -11.58 12.72 -1.76
N GLY A 163 -10.45 12.11 -1.37
CA GLY A 163 -9.58 11.39 -2.30
C GLY A 163 -10.31 10.25 -3.01
N LYS A 164 -11.04 9.40 -2.26
CA LYS A 164 -11.86 8.31 -2.82
C LYS A 164 -12.92 8.84 -3.80
N LYS A 165 -13.60 9.94 -3.46
CA LYS A 165 -14.61 10.56 -4.33
C LYS A 165 -13.99 11.03 -5.65
N SER A 166 -12.91 11.81 -5.60
CA SER A 166 -12.24 12.31 -6.79
C SER A 166 -11.65 11.18 -7.64
N PHE A 167 -11.10 10.15 -7.00
CA PHE A 167 -10.58 8.97 -7.70
C PHE A 167 -11.68 8.17 -8.41
N ALA A 168 -12.83 7.97 -7.75
CA ALA A 168 -13.99 7.33 -8.37
C ALA A 168 -14.50 8.11 -9.58
N THR A 169 -14.54 9.45 -9.51
CA THR A 169 -14.91 10.31 -10.63
C THR A 169 -13.90 10.20 -11.78
N LEU A 170 -12.60 10.27 -11.49
CA LEU A 170 -11.53 10.12 -12.49
C LEU A 170 -11.64 8.79 -13.23
N ILE A 171 -11.83 7.69 -12.49
CA ILE A 171 -11.97 6.34 -13.08
C ILE A 171 -13.23 6.24 -13.94
N LYS A 172 -14.37 6.76 -13.47
CA LYS A 172 -15.64 6.67 -14.20
C LYS A 172 -15.61 7.44 -15.51
N ASN A 173 -14.91 8.56 -15.56
CA ASN A 173 -14.94 9.49 -16.69
C ASN A 173 -13.94 9.16 -17.80
N ASN A 174 -13.04 8.21 -17.58
CA ASN A 174 -11.92 7.95 -18.48
C ASN A 174 -11.88 6.48 -18.88
N GLU A 175 -11.84 6.20 -20.18
CA GLU A 175 -11.61 4.84 -20.70
C GLU A 175 -10.14 4.41 -20.53
N VAL A 176 -9.22 5.37 -20.59
CA VAL A 176 -7.79 5.20 -20.30
C VAL A 176 -7.45 6.16 -19.18
N ILE A 177 -6.89 5.66 -18.07
CA ILE A 177 -6.59 6.47 -16.90
C ILE A 177 -5.43 7.43 -17.21
N PRO A 178 -5.65 8.76 -17.21
CA PRO A 178 -4.62 9.73 -17.53
C PRO A 178 -3.64 9.89 -16.36
N PHE A 179 -2.35 9.69 -16.63
CA PHE A 179 -1.29 9.74 -15.61
C PHE A 179 -1.25 11.09 -14.89
N ASP A 180 -1.31 12.21 -15.62
CA ASP A 180 -1.18 13.55 -15.04
C ASP A 180 -2.35 13.92 -14.11
N GLU A 181 -3.56 13.43 -14.38
CA GLU A 181 -4.69 13.64 -13.47
C GLU A 181 -4.53 12.80 -12.20
N VAL A 182 -3.98 11.58 -12.30
CA VAL A 182 -3.65 10.77 -11.12
C VAL A 182 -2.59 11.47 -10.28
N VAL A 183 -1.54 12.01 -10.90
CA VAL A 183 -0.51 12.80 -10.20
C VAL A 183 -1.15 14.01 -9.53
N THR A 184 -1.96 14.78 -10.24
CA THR A 184 -2.65 15.98 -9.70
C THR A 184 -3.52 15.63 -8.50
N LEU A 185 -4.28 14.53 -8.59
CA LEU A 185 -5.08 14.00 -7.48
C LEU A 185 -4.21 13.67 -6.26
N MET A 186 -3.10 12.97 -6.48
CA MET A 186 -2.21 12.50 -5.41
C MET A 186 -1.32 13.59 -4.82
N SER A 187 -1.14 14.70 -5.53
CA SER A 187 -0.41 15.90 -5.09
C SER A 187 -1.30 16.89 -4.31
N ASN A 188 -2.60 16.64 -4.19
CA ASN A 188 -3.50 17.55 -3.48
C ASN A 188 -3.19 17.57 -1.97
N THR A 189 -2.70 18.72 -1.49
CA THR A 189 -2.37 18.98 -0.08
C THR A 189 -3.45 19.74 0.68
N THR A 190 -4.54 20.16 0.02
CA THR A 190 -5.57 21.04 0.59
C THR A 190 -6.72 20.29 1.30
N GLN A 191 -6.50 19.05 1.74
CA GLN A 191 -7.51 18.20 2.42
C GLN A 191 -7.00 17.57 3.71
#